data_AF-F0J2M0-F1
#
_entry.id   AF-F0J2M0-F1
#
_cell.length_a   1.000
_cell.length_b   1.000
_cell.length_c   1.000
_cell.angle_alpha   90.00
_cell.angle_beta   90.00
_cell.angle_gamma   90.00
#
_symmetry.space_group_name_H-M   'P 1'
#
loop_
_entity.id
_entity.type
_entity.pdbx_description
1 polymer ?
#
loop_
_entity_poly.entity_id
_entity_poly.type
_entity_poly.pdbx_seq_one_letter_code
_entity_poly.pdbx_strand_id
1 'polypeptide(L)'
;MGKRRAKHPFEDNPGIDGFLAWMDAPEGQQSIEALDLVFDALEHAGVDAGQRKIVWADGKRLSIEQSAERIHAEHPDVSRDLIETHVLGWLESCAPATYSERQIEELDRIIEPWLDDYERTSRAARK
;
A
#
# COMPACT_ATOMS: atom_id res chain seq x y z
N MET A 1 -46.30 2.37 -24.46
CA MET A 1 -45.29 1.61 -23.70
C MET A 1 -43.93 2.21 -23.99
N GLY A 2 -43.34 2.97 -23.05
CA GLY A 2 -41.98 3.48 -23.18
C GLY A 2 -41.29 3.28 -21.84
N LYS A 3 -40.56 2.16 -21.70
CA LYS A 3 -39.82 1.86 -20.47
C LYS A 3 -38.73 2.92 -20.31
N ARG A 4 -38.86 3.78 -19.29
CA ARG A 4 -37.78 4.64 -18.83
C ARG A 4 -36.61 3.73 -18.47
N ARG A 5 -35.51 3.80 -19.23
CA ARG A 5 -34.23 3.24 -18.79
C ARG A 5 -33.84 4.00 -17.52
N ALA A 6 -33.76 3.29 -16.40
CA ALA A 6 -33.13 3.83 -15.22
C ALA A 6 -31.66 4.09 -15.57
N LYS A 7 -31.25 5.37 -15.54
CA LYS A 7 -29.82 5.72 -15.60
C LYS A 7 -29.14 5.08 -14.39
N HIS A 8 -27.99 4.46 -14.63
CA HIS A 8 -27.27 3.75 -13.59
C HIS A 8 -26.64 4.79 -12.64
N PRO A 9 -26.67 4.61 -11.32
CA PRO A 9 -26.17 5.60 -10.35
C PRO A 9 -24.65 5.86 -10.41
N PHE A 10 -23.95 5.27 -11.37
CA PHE A 10 -22.51 5.44 -11.60
C PHE A 10 -22.18 6.21 -12.88
N GLU A 11 -23.17 6.59 -13.70
CA GLU A 11 -22.93 7.27 -14.99
C GLU A 11 -22.49 8.74 -14.86
N ASP A 12 -22.53 9.33 -13.65
CA ASP A 12 -22.13 10.72 -13.38
C ASP A 12 -21.47 10.85 -11.99
N ASN A 13 -20.55 9.94 -11.63
CA ASN A 13 -19.76 10.11 -10.40
C ASN A 13 -18.38 10.70 -10.75
N PRO A 14 -18.14 12.02 -10.55
CA PRO A 14 -16.87 12.66 -10.89
C PRO A 14 -15.66 12.05 -10.17
N GLY A 15 -15.87 11.33 -9.07
CA GLY A 15 -14.82 10.54 -8.42
C GLY A 15 -14.40 9.29 -9.20
N ILE A 16 -15.33 8.61 -9.88
CA ILE A 16 -15.04 7.41 -10.68
C ILE A 16 -14.40 7.81 -12.00
N ASP A 17 -14.94 8.82 -12.68
CA ASP A 17 -14.37 9.32 -13.94
C ASP A 17 -12.97 9.92 -13.73
N GLY A 18 -12.76 10.63 -12.61
CA GLY A 18 -11.45 11.15 -12.22
C GLY A 18 -10.45 10.03 -11.87
N PHE A 19 -10.90 8.97 -11.20
CA PHE A 19 -10.06 7.81 -10.91
C PHE A 19 -9.67 7.04 -12.17
N LEU A 20 -10.63 6.80 -13.08
CA LEU A 20 -10.36 6.16 -14.38
C LEU A 20 -9.37 6.98 -15.21
N ALA A 21 -9.58 8.31 -15.29
CA ALA A 21 -8.66 9.19 -16.00
C ALA A 21 -7.25 9.24 -15.38
N TRP A 22 -7.15 9.14 -14.05
CA TRP A 22 -5.86 9.04 -13.36
C TRP A 22 -5.18 7.69 -13.64
N MET A 23 -5.91 6.57 -13.63
CA MET A 23 -5.33 5.26 -13.96
C MET A 23 -4.74 5.23 -15.38
N ASP A 24 -5.39 5.89 -16.34
CA ASP A 24 -4.90 5.99 -17.73
C ASP A 24 -3.72 6.98 -17.87
N ALA A 25 -3.47 7.83 -16.87
CA ALA A 25 -2.36 8.79 -16.89
C ALA A 25 -1.02 8.10 -16.56
N PRO A 26 0.12 8.62 -17.06
CA PRO A 26 1.44 8.06 -16.77
C PRO A 26 1.72 7.92 -15.26
N GLU A 27 1.26 8.90 -14.46
CA GLU A 27 1.41 8.89 -13.02
C GLU A 27 0.62 7.75 -12.36
N GLY A 28 -0.61 7.49 -12.81
CA GLY A 28 -1.42 6.38 -12.32
C GLY A 28 -0.83 5.05 -12.70
N GLN A 29 -0.37 4.90 -13.94
CA GLN A 29 0.25 3.66 -14.41
C GLN A 29 1.53 3.32 -13.62
N GLN A 30 2.39 4.31 -13.37
CA GLN A 30 3.59 4.13 -12.54
C GLN A 30 3.24 3.76 -11.10
N SER A 31 2.17 4.36 -10.55
CA SER A 31 1.70 4.01 -9.22
C SER A 31 1.14 2.58 -9.16
N ILE A 32 0.40 2.13 -10.17
CA ILE A 32 -0.14 0.76 -10.24
C ILE A 32 1.00 -0.24 -10.38
N GLU A 33 1.98 0.03 -11.24
CA GLU A 33 3.16 -0.82 -11.40
C GLU A 33 3.93 -0.96 -10.07
N ALA A 34 4.16 0.16 -9.37
CA ALA A 34 4.82 0.11 -8.07
C ALA A 34 4.00 -0.62 -7.00
N LEU A 35 2.67 -0.53 -7.06
CA LEU A 35 1.76 -1.24 -6.16
C LEU A 35 1.86 -2.75 -6.37
N ASP A 36 1.68 -3.21 -7.60
CA ASP A 36 1.74 -4.63 -7.97
C ASP A 36 3.08 -5.23 -7.53
N LEU A 37 4.15 -4.49 -7.79
CA LEU A 37 5.51 -4.91 -7.48
C LEU A 37 5.77 -5.05 -5.97
N VAL A 38 5.25 -4.13 -5.16
CA VAL A 38 5.33 -4.24 -3.69
C VAL A 38 4.52 -5.43 -3.19
N PHE A 39 3.30 -5.62 -3.69
CA PHE A 39 2.43 -6.72 -3.25
C PHE A 39 3.02 -8.08 -3.62
N ASP A 40 3.60 -8.21 -4.81
CA ASP A 40 4.30 -9.42 -5.24
C ASP A 40 5.56 -9.68 -4.39
N ALA A 41 6.37 -8.64 -4.14
CA ALA A 41 7.58 -8.78 -3.32
C ALA A 41 7.29 -9.16 -1.86
N LEU A 42 6.13 -8.75 -1.34
CA LEU A 42 5.71 -8.96 0.05
C LEU A 42 4.62 -10.03 0.21
N GLU A 43 4.29 -10.79 -0.83
CA GLU A 43 3.23 -11.82 -0.80
C GLU A 43 3.39 -12.81 0.36
N HIS A 44 4.64 -13.19 0.66
CA HIS A 44 4.99 -14.12 1.73
C HIS A 44 5.66 -13.44 2.93
N ALA A 45 5.61 -12.11 2.98
CA ALA A 45 6.15 -11.37 4.11
C ALA A 45 5.17 -11.37 5.29
N GLY A 46 5.72 -11.38 6.49
CA GLY A 46 4.99 -11.14 7.73
C GLY A 46 5.35 -9.78 8.32
N VAL A 47 4.68 -9.43 9.42
CA VAL A 47 4.97 -8.20 10.17
C VAL A 47 5.32 -8.54 11.61
N ASP A 48 6.48 -8.05 12.05
CA ASP A 48 6.86 -7.99 13.46
C ASP A 48 6.51 -6.59 13.97
N ALA A 49 5.26 -6.45 14.38
CA ALA A 49 4.71 -5.18 14.85
C ALA A 49 5.37 -4.73 16.17
N GLY A 50 5.84 -5.68 16.99
CA GLY A 50 6.57 -5.39 18.23
C GLY A 50 7.92 -4.74 18.00
N GLN A 51 8.64 -5.13 16.93
CA GLN A 51 9.92 -4.53 16.54
C GLN A 51 9.82 -3.49 15.43
N ARG A 52 8.61 -3.22 14.90
CA ARG A 52 8.37 -2.32 13.76
C ARG A 52 9.18 -2.72 12.53
N LYS A 53 9.09 -4.00 12.16
CA LYS A 53 9.83 -4.59 11.03
C LYS A 53 8.94 -5.45 10.15
N ILE A 54 9.25 -5.44 8.85
CA ILE A 54 8.72 -6.38 7.86
C ILE A 54 9.62 -7.61 7.87
N VAL A 55 9.01 -8.78 8.08
CA VAL A 55 9.68 -10.09 8.07
C VAL A 55 9.57 -10.66 6.67
N TRP A 56 10.64 -10.58 5.90
CA TRP A 56 10.71 -11.08 4.54
C TRP A 56 10.70 -12.62 4.49
N ALA A 57 10.33 -13.18 3.34
CA ALA A 57 10.27 -14.64 3.14
C ALA A 57 11.64 -15.35 3.37
N ASP A 58 12.74 -14.63 3.20
CA ASP A 58 14.10 -15.10 3.51
C ASP A 58 14.46 -15.01 5.01
N GLY A 59 13.50 -14.63 5.86
CA GLY A 59 13.64 -14.46 7.31
C GLY A 59 14.28 -13.15 7.74
N LYS A 60 14.68 -12.27 6.82
CA LYS A 60 15.27 -10.96 7.16
C LYS A 60 14.20 -10.01 7.71
N ARG A 61 14.58 -9.23 8.71
CA ARG A 61 13.74 -8.19 9.33
C ARG A 61 14.19 -6.81 8.87
N LEU A 62 13.41 -6.17 8.00
CA LEU A 62 13.75 -4.89 7.39
C LEU A 62 12.79 -3.79 7.84
N SER A 63 13.27 -2.54 7.95
CA SER A 63 12.37 -1.38 8.08
C SER A 63 11.62 -1.12 6.77
N ILE A 64 10.66 -0.20 6.81
CA ILE A 64 9.96 0.31 5.63
C ILE A 64 10.97 0.82 4.59
N GLU A 65 11.87 1.72 4.99
CA GLU A 65 12.93 2.26 4.12
C GLU A 65 13.82 1.18 3.53
N GLN A 66 14.26 0.21 4.34
CA GLN A 66 15.12 -0.89 3.89
C GLN A 66 14.39 -1.82 2.92
N SER A 67 13.08 -2.00 3.11
CA SER A 67 12.24 -2.80 2.22
C SER A 67 12.04 -2.07 0.90
N ALA A 68 11.75 -0.77 0.92
CA ALA A 68 11.63 0.05 -0.28
C ALA A 68 12.95 0.11 -1.07
N GLU A 69 14.09 0.26 -0.38
CA GLU A 69 15.42 0.23 -1.00
C GLU A 69 15.70 -1.12 -1.67
N ARG A 70 15.38 -2.23 -1.00
CA ARG A 70 15.58 -3.58 -1.55
C ARG A 70 14.79 -3.76 -2.84
N ILE A 71 13.52 -3.38 -2.82
CA ILE A 71 12.63 -3.48 -3.96
C ILE A 71 13.12 -2.59 -5.12
N HIS A 72 13.51 -1.34 -4.81
CA HIS A 72 14.07 -0.42 -5.81
C HIS A 72 15.40 -0.92 -6.40
N ALA A 73 16.24 -1.60 -5.63
CA ALA A 73 17.49 -2.17 -6.14
C ALA A 73 17.25 -3.29 -7.15
N GLU A 74 16.14 -4.02 -7.04
CA GLU A 74 15.70 -5.03 -7.99
C GLU A 74 14.99 -4.39 -9.21
N HIS A 75 14.39 -3.21 -9.02
CA HIS A 75 13.60 -2.48 -10.02
C HIS A 75 13.94 -0.97 -10.03
N PRO A 76 15.12 -0.59 -10.56
CA PRO A 76 15.64 0.78 -10.48
C PRO A 76 14.89 1.79 -11.35
N ASP A 77 14.06 1.30 -12.27
CA ASP A 77 13.16 2.06 -13.14
C ASP A 77 11.92 2.59 -12.40
N VAL A 78 11.56 1.98 -11.28
CA VAL A 78 10.43 2.41 -10.44
C VAL A 78 10.92 3.35 -9.33
N SER A 79 10.21 4.45 -9.11
CA SER A 79 10.57 5.43 -8.07
C SER A 79 10.56 4.79 -6.68
N ARG A 80 11.69 4.90 -5.96
CA ARG A 80 11.79 4.47 -4.56
C ARG A 80 10.74 5.10 -3.67
N ASP A 81 10.43 6.39 -3.87
CA ASP A 81 9.42 7.08 -3.05
C ASP A 81 8.03 6.49 -3.27
N LEU A 82 7.68 6.10 -4.50
CA LEU A 82 6.42 5.43 -4.81
C LEU A 82 6.36 4.03 -4.19
N ILE A 83 7.46 3.27 -4.28
CA ILE A 83 7.59 1.97 -3.63
C ILE A 83 7.37 2.12 -2.12
N GLU A 84 8.02 3.09 -1.48
CA GLU A 84 7.87 3.35 -0.04
C GLU A 84 6.42 3.65 0.34
N THR A 85 5.72 4.48 -0.44
CA THR A 85 4.28 4.74 -0.24
C THR A 85 3.46 3.46 -0.30
N HIS A 86 3.72 2.58 -1.27
CA HIS A 86 2.98 1.33 -1.40
C HIS A 86 3.35 0.29 -0.35
N VAL A 87 4.59 0.31 0.18
CA VAL A 87 4.97 -0.50 1.35
C VAL A 87 4.17 -0.08 2.60
N LEU A 88 3.91 1.21 2.78
CA LEU A 88 3.03 1.70 3.85
C LEU A 88 1.59 1.20 3.63
N GLY A 89 1.05 1.32 2.41
CA GLY A 89 -0.29 0.82 2.09
C GLY A 89 -0.42 -0.70 2.22
N TRP A 90 0.65 -1.44 1.92
CA TRP A 90 0.71 -2.88 2.20
C TRP A 90 0.65 -3.16 3.71
N LEU A 91 1.38 -2.40 4.53
CA LEU A 91 1.31 -2.54 5.99
C LEU A 91 -0.09 -2.25 6.55
N GLU A 92 -0.81 -1.28 5.98
CA GLU A 92 -2.21 -1.01 6.35
C GLU A 92 -3.16 -2.16 5.99
N SER A 93 -2.80 -2.97 4.98
CA SER A 93 -3.64 -4.05 4.47
C SER A 93 -3.14 -5.45 4.81
N CYS A 94 -2.02 -5.58 5.53
CA CYS A 94 -1.36 -6.86 5.79
C CYS A 94 -2.09 -7.68 6.88
N ALA A 95 -3.33 -8.07 6.62
CA ALA A 95 -4.10 -8.97 7.46
C ALA A 95 -4.12 -10.37 6.83
N PRO A 96 -3.51 -11.39 7.46
CA PRO A 96 -3.67 -12.76 6.99
C PRO A 96 -5.14 -13.16 6.97
N ALA A 97 -5.61 -13.79 5.89
CA ALA A 97 -7.00 -14.25 5.76
C ALA A 97 -7.47 -15.19 6.88
N THR A 98 -6.52 -15.76 7.64
CA THR A 98 -6.76 -16.64 8.78
C THR A 98 -6.96 -15.92 10.11
N TYR A 99 -6.82 -14.59 10.16
CA TYR A 99 -6.99 -13.82 11.39
C TYR A 99 -8.48 -13.61 11.69
N SER A 100 -8.84 -13.70 12.98
CA SER A 100 -10.14 -13.27 13.46
C SER A 100 -10.23 -11.74 13.50
N GLU A 101 -11.45 -11.18 13.49
CA GLU A 101 -11.69 -9.73 13.61
C GLU A 101 -10.91 -9.09 14.77
N ARG A 102 -10.85 -9.76 15.93
CA ARG A 102 -10.10 -9.26 17.09
C ARG A 102 -8.59 -9.21 16.85
N GLN A 103 -8.05 -10.17 16.10
CA GLN A 103 -6.63 -10.19 15.76
C GLN A 103 -6.28 -9.13 14.71
N ILE A 104 -7.23 -8.79 13.83
CA ILE A 104 -7.12 -7.67 12.89
C ILE A 104 -7.14 -6.35 13.68
N GLU A 105 -8.11 -6.14 14.57
CA GLU A 105 -8.18 -4.93 15.42
C GLU A 105 -6.93 -4.76 16.31
N GLU A 106 -6.37 -5.87 16.81
CA GLU A 106 -5.13 -5.83 17.59
C GLU A 106 -3.92 -5.48 16.72
N LEU A 107 -3.89 -5.99 15.48
CA LEU A 107 -2.86 -5.64 14.51
C LEU A 107 -2.93 -4.16 14.14
N ASP A 108 -4.12 -3.64 13.81
CA ASP A 108 -4.35 -2.23 13.47
C ASP A 108 -3.91 -1.31 14.61
N ARG A 109 -4.24 -1.66 15.86
CA ARG A 109 -3.81 -0.89 17.05
C ARG A 109 -2.30 -0.78 17.20
N ILE A 110 -1.53 -1.72 16.64
CA ILE A 110 -0.06 -1.70 16.70
C ILE A 110 0.53 -1.06 15.43
N ILE A 111 -0.10 -1.27 14.27
CA ILE A 111 0.35 -0.72 12.99
C ILE A 111 0.06 0.78 12.89
N GLU A 112 -1.12 1.25 13.27
CA GLU A 112 -1.50 2.68 13.19
C GLU A 112 -0.47 3.60 13.88
N PRO A 113 -0.06 3.38 15.17
CA PRO A 113 0.95 4.22 15.80
C PRO A 113 2.33 4.11 15.16
N TRP A 114 2.65 2.97 14.53
CA TRP A 114 3.90 2.79 13.81
C TRP A 114 3.90 3.65 12.53
N LEU A 115 2.82 3.63 11.75
CA LEU A 115 2.69 4.44 10.55
C LEU A 115 2.69 5.95 10.87
N ASP A 116 1.95 6.37 11.90
CA ASP A 116 1.93 7.76 12.37
C ASP A 116 3.32 8.27 12.79
N ASP A 117 4.07 7.45 13.55
CA ASP A 117 5.43 7.79 13.96
C ASP A 117 6.37 7.83 12.76
N TYR A 118 6.21 6.93 11.79
CA TYR A 118 7.00 6.92 10.57
C TYR A 118 6.71 8.15 9.70
N GLU A 119 5.46 8.54 9.51
CA GLU A 119 5.11 9.76 8.77
C GLU A 119 5.67 11.01 9.48
N ARG A 120 5.56 11.08 10.81
CA ARG A 120 6.12 12.19 11.59
C ARG A 120 7.63 12.31 11.43
N THR A 121 8.35 11.18 11.49
CA THR A 121 9.82 11.15 11.42
C THR A 121 10.33 11.35 9.99
N SER A 122 9.72 10.71 9.00
CA SER A 122 10.06 10.91 7.58
C SER A 122 9.81 12.36 7.15
N ARG A 123 8.69 12.98 7.55
CA ARG A 123 8.40 14.40 7.27
C ARG A 123 9.37 15.35 7.98
N ALA A 124 9.90 14.96 9.14
CA ALA A 124 10.94 15.71 9.83
C ALA A 124 12.31 15.56 9.14
N ALA A 125 12.62 14.39 8.56
CA ALA A 125 13.86 14.11 7.85
C ALA A 125 13.90 14.72 6.43
N ARG A 126 12.74 14.98 5.82
CA ARG A 126 12.60 15.64 4.50
C ARG A 126 12.56 17.18 4.58
N LYS A 127 12.69 17.79 5.77
CA LYS A 127 12.79 19.24 6.00
C LYS A 127 14.23 19.69 6.17
#